data_AF-A0A926JLH5-F1
#
_entry.id   AF-A0A926JLH5-F1
#
_cell.length_a   1.000
_cell.length_b   1.000
_cell.length_c   1.000
_cell.angle_alpha   90.00
_cell.angle_beta   90.00
_cell.angle_gamma   90.00
#
_symmetry.space_group_name_H-M   'P 1'
#
loop_
_entity.id
_entity.type
_entity.pdbx_description
1 polymer ?
#
loop_
_entity_poly.entity_id
_entity_poly.type
_entity_poly.pdbx_seq_one_letter_code
_entity_poly.pdbx_strand_id
1 'polypeptide(L)' 'MHACPDKAHRPAWRVRVRRANYSAFNGYRRTPSPYSLVHCGDCGALWRTKAAYVDTLPDEHFSKAT' A
#
# COMPACT_ATOMS: atom_id res chain seq x y z
N MET A 1 -11.29 3.25 -5.99
CA MET A 1 -10.36 2.45 -5.16
C MET A 1 -11.12 1.99 -3.93
N HIS A 2 -11.38 0.69 -3.82
CA HIS A 2 -12.06 0.10 -2.66
C HIS A 2 -11.05 -0.71 -1.84
N ALA A 3 -11.21 -0.68 -0.51
CA ALA A 3 -10.43 -1.56 0.36
C ALA A 3 -10.81 -3.03 0.11
N CYS A 4 -9.87 -3.94 0.38
CA CYS A 4 -10.14 -5.37 0.28
C CYS A 4 -11.32 -5.74 1.21
N PRO A 5 -12.43 -6.31 0.69
CA PRO A 5 -13.60 -6.62 1.50
C PRO A 5 -13.42 -7.88 2.34
N ASP A 6 -12.49 -8.77 1.96
CA ASP A 6 -12.25 -10.04 2.63
C ASP A 6 -11.01 -9.95 3.55
N LYS A 7 -11.22 -10.23 4.84
CA LYS A 7 -10.15 -10.25 5.84
C LYS A 7 -9.26 -11.48 5.71
N ALA A 8 -9.74 -12.57 5.11
CA ALA A 8 -8.95 -13.79 4.88
C ALA A 8 -7.76 -13.51 3.95
N HIS A 9 -7.84 -12.50 3.09
CA HIS A 9 -6.74 -12.08 2.21
C HIS A 9 -5.61 -11.32 2.91
N ARG A 10 -5.70 -11.05 4.23
CA ARG A 10 -4.68 -10.29 4.95
C ARG A 10 -3.25 -10.81 4.76
N PRO A 11 -2.98 -12.13 4.70
CA PRO A 11 -1.63 -12.64 4.40
C PRO A 11 -1.09 -12.22 3.03
N ALA A 12 -1.96 -11.90 2.06
CA ALA A 12 -1.60 -11.40 0.73
C ALA A 12 -1.50 -9.87 0.65
N TRP A 13 -1.82 -9.14 1.72
CA TRP A 13 -1.70 -7.69 1.73
C TRP A 13 -0.23 -7.26 1.77
N ARG A 14 0.14 -6.31 0.91
CA ARG A 14 1.48 -5.73 0.80
C ARG A 14 1.40 -4.21 0.85
N VAL A 15 2.40 -3.58 1.46
CA VAL A 15 2.51 -2.12 1.49
C VAL A 15 3.29 -1.66 0.27
N ARG A 16 2.60 -0.96 -0.64
CA ARG A 16 3.20 -0.41 -1.85
C ARG A 16 3.90 0.93 -1.59
N VAL A 17 3.34 1.74 -0.69
CA VAL A 17 3.95 3.00 -0.25
C VAL A 17 3.74 3.15 1.25
N ARG A 18 4.81 3.01 2.03
CA ARG A 18 4.76 3.14 3.49
C ARG A 18 4.88 4.60 3.93
N ARG A 19 3.88 5.06 4.70
CA ARG A 19 3.83 6.39 5.36
C ARG A 19 4.25 7.54 4.45
N ALA A 20 3.78 7.49 3.21
CA ALA A 20 4.12 8.46 2.18
C ALA A 20 3.07 8.52 1.07
N ASN A 21 3.18 9.54 0.23
CA ASN A 21 2.45 9.63 -1.02
C ASN A 21 3.33 10.23 -2.13
N TYR A 22 2.88 10.02 -3.37
CA TYR A 22 3.40 10.61 -4.59
C TYR A 22 2.19 11.16 -5.34
N SER A 23 2.21 12.43 -5.72
CA SER A 23 1.08 13.07 -6.39
C SER A 23 1.54 14.20 -7.30
N ALA A 24 0.69 14.66 -8.22
CA ALA A 24 1.03 15.82 -9.04
C ALA A 24 1.34 17.07 -8.18
N PHE A 25 0.66 17.26 -7.05
CA PHE A 25 0.84 18.42 -6.16
C PHE A 25 2.24 18.50 -5.52
N ASN A 26 2.93 17.38 -5.35
CA ASN A 26 4.31 17.34 -4.85
C ASN A 26 5.33 17.06 -5.96
N GLY A 27 4.95 17.24 -7.23
CA GLY A 27 5.81 16.94 -8.38
C GLY A 27 6.21 15.48 -8.45
N TYR A 28 5.34 14.57 -8.01
CA TYR A 28 5.58 13.13 -7.89
C TYR A 28 6.81 12.78 -7.03
N ARG A 29 7.15 13.64 -6.06
CA ARG A 29 8.21 13.37 -5.10
C ARG A 29 7.65 12.64 -3.89
N ARG A 30 8.46 11.75 -3.29
CA ARG A 30 8.10 11.07 -2.06
C ARG A 30 7.86 12.10 -0.96
N THR A 31 6.60 12.22 -0.54
CA THR A 31 6.22 13.15 0.53
C THR A 31 5.73 12.36 1.73
N PRO A 32 6.27 12.62 2.95
CA PRO A 32 5.79 11.98 4.17
C PRO A 32 4.28 12.13 4.34
N SER A 33 3.63 11.07 4.82
CA SER A 33 2.18 11.06 5.04
C SER A 33 1.83 10.08 6.17
N PRO A 34 0.81 10.36 6.99
CA PRO A 34 0.32 9.36 7.94
C PRO A 34 -0.35 8.16 7.25
N TYR A 35 -0.70 8.28 5.96
CA TYR A 35 -1.29 7.19 5.19
C TYR A 35 -0.23 6.34 4.50
N SER A 36 -0.48 5.04 4.46
CA SER A 36 0.19 4.10 3.57
C SER A 36 -0.75 3.63 2.47
N LEU A 37 -0.19 3.24 1.31
CA LEU A 37 -0.90 2.58 0.22
C LEU A 37 -0.71 1.07 0.37
N VAL A 38 -1.81 0.33 0.48
CA VAL A 38 -1.84 -1.13 0.62
C VAL A 38 -2.46 -1.74 -0.64
N HIS A 39 -1.85 -2.83 -1.10
CA HIS A 39 -2.28 -3.65 -2.24
C HIS A 39 -2.61 -5.06 -1.74
N CYS A 40 -3.70 -5.65 -2.19
CA CYS A 40 -4.03 -7.05 -1.96
C CYS A 40 -3.56 -7.89 -3.15
N GLY A 41 -2.63 -8.82 -2.93
CA GLY A 41 -2.14 -9.72 -3.98
C GLY A 41 -3.18 -10.70 -4.53
N ASP A 42 -4.24 -11.02 -3.76
CA ASP A 42 -5.23 -12.01 -4.17
C ASP A 42 -6.34 -11.41 -5.05
N CYS A 43 -6.89 -10.26 -4.65
CA CYS A 43 -8.03 -9.64 -5.35
C CYS A 43 -7.69 -8.33 -6.07
N GLY A 44 -6.43 -7.87 -6.03
CA GLY A 44 -5.97 -6.65 -6.69
C GLY A 44 -6.48 -5.34 -6.06
N ALA A 45 -7.21 -5.41 -4.94
CA ALA A 45 -7.69 -4.22 -4.26
C ALA A 45 -6.53 -3.32 -3.82
N LEU A 46 -6.71 -2.00 -3.96
CA LEU A 46 -5.72 -0.99 -3.64
C LEU A 46 -6.38 0.15 -2.85
N TRP A 47 -5.86 0.45 -1.65
CA TRP A 47 -6.44 1.48 -0.78
C TRP A 47 -5.39 2.19 0.08
N ARG A 48 -5.74 3.37 0.58
CA ARG A 48 -4.94 4.13 1.53
C ARG A 48 -5.50 3.99 2.94
N THR A 49 -4.65 3.81 3.94
CA THR A 49 -5.07 3.71 5.35
C THR A 49 -4.00 4.22 6.31
N LYS A 50 -4.43 4.64 7.51
CA LYS A 50 -3.56 4.97 8.67
C LYS A 50 -3.57 3.87 9.75
N ALA A 51 -4.21 2.73 9.47
CA ALA A 51 -4.45 1.70 10.47
C ALA A 51 -3.14 1.08 10.99
N ALA A 52 -3.09 0.78 12.29
CA ALA A 52 -1.91 0.23 12.94
C ALA A 52 -1.44 -1.11 12.35
N TYR A 53 -2.35 -1.91 11.78
CA TYR A 53 -1.98 -3.19 11.17
C TYR A 53 -0.97 -3.05 10.02
N VAL A 54 -0.86 -1.88 9.40
CA VAL A 54 0.06 -1.63 8.30
C VAL A 54 1.52 -1.77 8.75
N ASP A 55 1.81 -1.47 10.01
CA ASP A 55 3.17 -1.56 10.55
C ASP A 55 3.69 -3.00 10.58
N THR A 56 2.79 -3.99 10.59
CA THR A 56 3.13 -5.42 10.56
C THR A 56 3.06 -6.04 9.16
N LEU A 57 2.57 -5.30 8.15
CA LEU A 57 2.48 -5.82 6.78
C LEU A 57 3.85 -5.74 6.09
N PRO A 58 4.23 -6.75 5.28
CA PRO A 58 5.42 -6.67 4.46
C PRO A 58 5.26 -5.64 3.33
N ASP A 59 6.38 -5.05 2.92
CA ASP A 59 6.42 -4.16 1.74
C ASP A 59 6.34 -4.98 0.44
N GLU A 60 5.83 -4.37 -0.62
CA GLU A 60 5.81 -4.96 -1.95
C GLU A 60 7.23 -4.94 -2.54
N HIS A 61 7.77 -6.11 -2.89
CA HIS A 61 9.07 -6.21 -3.55
C HIS A 61 8.88 -6.11 -5.06
N PHE A 62 9.41 -5.06 -5.67
CA PHE A 62 9.51 -4.98 -7.13
C PHE A 62 10.80 -5.65 -7.55
N SER A 63 10.72 -6.90 -8.01
CA SER A 63 11.80 -7.50 -8.79
C SER A 63 12.02 -6.63 -10.02
N LYS A 64 13.25 -6.21 -10.29
CA LYS A 64 13.58 -5.61 -11.59
C LYS A 64 13.29 -6.67 -12.65
N ALA A 65 12.45 -6.33 -13.64
CA ALA A 65 12.38 -7.12 -14.85
C ALA A 65 13.79 -7.19 -15.44
N THR A 66 14.29 -8.41 -15.63
CA THR A 66 15.57 -8.70 -16.30
C THR A 66 15.42 -8.48 -17.79
#